data_AF-A0A0N4VPR5-F1
#
_entry.id   AF-A0A0N4VPR5-F1
#
_cell.length_a   1.000
_cell.length_b   1.000
_cell.length_c   1.000
_cell.angle_alpha   90.00
_cell.angle_beta   90.00
_cell.angle_gamma   90.00
#
_symmetry.space_group_name_H-M   'P 1'
#
loop_
_entity.id
_entity.type
_entity.pdbx_description
1 polymer ?
#
loop_
_entity_poly.entity_id
_entity_poly.type
_entity_poly.pdbx_seq_one_letter_code
_entity_poly.pdbx_strand_id
1 'polypeptide(L)'
;METQGKLEIESTTQGYEVDFELDPNQQRVMEELRKGNTMVFAQAPAGTGKTYVVAAYVSELYRKIRALQDRELIVITAPTNLAVQNVIKRICQFEPTIPVGEMLLLQSAVAEKLYPGEPSEEWQRYKLANTLKFYQKEEIPEALCSLATRYIEQRAKRDGRKYKEGRVLMLALKIKKPTIVLGTEPMITNFLMQ
;
A
#
# COMPACT_ATOMS: atom_id res chain seq x y z
N MET A 1 -50.57 3.81 13.59
CA MET A 1 -49.40 4.27 14.36
C MET A 1 -48.42 3.11 14.40
N GLU A 2 -47.49 3.07 13.45
CA GLU A 2 -46.38 2.12 13.45
C GLU A 2 -45.11 2.90 13.14
N THR A 3 -44.18 2.80 14.07
CA THR A 3 -43.01 3.65 14.24
C THR A 3 -41.94 3.25 13.23
N GLN A 4 -41.60 4.15 12.31
CA GLN A 4 -40.39 4.05 11.50
C GLN A 4 -39.18 4.19 12.42
N GLY A 5 -38.52 3.08 12.72
CA GLY A 5 -37.21 3.04 13.36
C GLY A 5 -36.15 3.53 12.37
N LYS A 6 -35.91 4.84 12.37
CA LYS A 6 -34.78 5.47 11.69
C LYS A 6 -33.52 5.08 12.46
N LEU A 7 -32.76 4.12 11.94
CA LEU A 7 -31.40 3.84 12.40
C LEU A 7 -30.51 5.00 11.97
N GLU A 8 -30.39 6.00 12.84
CA GLU A 8 -29.34 7.00 12.76
C GLU A 8 -28.03 6.31 13.12
N ILE A 9 -27.26 5.94 12.11
CA ILE A 9 -25.85 5.59 12.27
C ILE A 9 -25.14 6.91 12.53
N GLU A 10 -24.98 7.25 13.81
CA GLU A 10 -24.06 8.30 14.24
C GLU A 10 -22.65 7.90 13.75
N SER A 11 -22.18 8.57 12.71
CA SER A 11 -20.82 8.41 12.19
C SER A 11 -19.83 8.87 13.24
N THR A 12 -19.33 7.94 14.04
CA THR A 12 -18.26 8.16 15.02
C THR A 12 -16.91 8.29 14.30
N THR A 13 -16.72 9.37 13.54
CA THR A 13 -15.47 9.65 12.81
C THR A 13 -14.49 10.55 13.57
N GLN A 14 -14.80 10.93 14.81
CA GLN A 14 -14.06 11.95 15.59
C GLN A 14 -12.69 11.52 16.17
N GLY A 15 -12.12 10.39 15.76
CA GLY A 15 -10.90 9.83 16.39
C GLY A 15 -9.65 9.72 15.54
N TYR A 16 -9.69 10.06 14.24
CA TYR A 16 -8.62 9.70 13.29
C TYR A 16 -8.08 10.86 12.45
N GLU A 17 -8.45 12.11 12.78
CA GLU A 17 -7.95 13.26 12.05
C GLU A 17 -6.44 13.41 12.24
N VAL A 18 -5.74 13.48 11.11
CA VAL A 18 -4.33 13.85 11.06
C VAL A 18 -4.29 15.32 10.71
N ASP A 19 -3.47 16.10 11.41
CA ASP A 19 -3.12 17.45 10.96
C ASP A 19 -2.19 17.34 9.76
N PHE A 20 -2.79 17.17 8.58
CA PHE A 20 -2.14 17.45 7.32
C PHE A 20 -2.39 18.93 7.00
N GLU A 21 -1.33 19.69 6.72
CA GLU A 21 -1.49 21.03 6.14
C GLU A 21 -1.96 20.89 4.70
N LEU A 22 -3.27 20.86 4.51
CA LEU A 22 -3.93 20.79 3.20
C LEU A 22 -4.36 22.19 2.78
N ASP A 23 -4.12 22.55 1.53
CA ASP A 23 -4.69 23.76 0.97
C ASP A 23 -6.23 23.64 0.84
N PRO A 24 -6.97 24.76 0.70
CA PRO A 24 -8.43 24.72 0.66
C PRO A 24 -9.03 23.84 -0.44
N ASN A 25 -8.35 23.66 -1.59
CA ASN A 25 -8.83 22.78 -2.65
C ASN A 25 -8.59 21.31 -2.31
N GLN A 26 -7.46 20.99 -1.69
CA GLN A 26 -7.16 19.65 -1.20
C GLN A 26 -8.11 19.24 -0.07
N GLN A 27 -8.44 20.16 0.84
CA GLN A 27 -9.44 19.95 1.90
C GLN A 27 -10.79 19.55 1.31
N ARG A 28 -11.27 20.27 0.28
CA ARG A 28 -12.53 19.93 -0.41
C ARG A 28 -12.50 18.51 -1.00
N VAL A 29 -11.38 18.09 -1.59
CA VAL A 29 -11.25 16.72 -2.12
C VAL A 29 -11.31 15.70 -0.99
N MET A 30 -10.63 15.96 0.14
CA MET A 30 -10.67 15.08 1.32
C MET A 30 -12.08 14.97 1.91
N GLU A 31 -12.81 16.08 2.00
CA GLU A 31 -14.21 16.09 2.44
C GLU A 31 -15.09 15.22 1.54
N GLU A 32 -14.95 15.32 0.22
CA GLU A 32 -15.70 14.47 -0.72
C GLU A 32 -15.34 12.99 -0.59
N LEU A 33 -14.07 12.67 -0.31
CA LEU A 33 -13.62 11.30 -0.06
C LEU A 33 -14.15 10.75 1.27
N ARG A 34 -14.33 11.59 2.29
CA ARG A 34 -14.87 11.20 3.62
C ARG A 34 -16.37 10.91 3.62
N LYS A 35 -17.13 11.47 2.66
CA LYS A 35 -18.57 11.23 2.53
C LYS A 35 -18.94 9.77 2.19
N GLY A 36 -17.96 8.92 1.90
CA GLY A 36 -18.20 7.51 1.55
C GLY A 36 -18.72 7.32 0.13
N ASN A 37 -18.46 8.29 -0.76
CA ASN A 37 -18.77 8.15 -2.18
C ASN A 37 -18.05 6.93 -2.77
N THR A 38 -18.77 6.10 -3.54
CA THR A 38 -18.18 4.93 -4.21
C THR A 38 -17.10 5.32 -5.22
N MET A 39 -17.21 6.52 -5.81
CA MET A 39 -16.30 7.00 -6.84
C MET A 39 -16.16 8.51 -6.77
N VAL A 40 -14.91 8.99 -6.83
CA VAL A 40 -14.59 10.42 -6.86
C VAL A 40 -13.62 10.65 -8.02
N PHE A 41 -13.98 11.58 -8.90
CA PHE A 41 -13.11 12.04 -9.97
C PHE A 41 -12.51 13.40 -9.59
N ALA A 42 -11.21 13.41 -9.30
CA ALA A 42 -10.48 14.63 -9.00
C ALA A 42 -9.57 15.00 -10.17
N GLN A 43 -9.85 16.11 -10.83
CA GLN A 43 -8.91 16.72 -11.78
C GLN A 43 -8.01 17.69 -11.03
N ALA A 44 -6.71 17.54 -11.22
CA ALA A 44 -5.73 18.38 -10.55
C ALA A 44 -4.55 18.65 -11.51
N PRO A 45 -4.23 19.93 -11.79
CA PRO A 45 -3.09 20.31 -12.62
C PRO A 45 -1.74 19.77 -12.11
N ALA A 46 -0.69 19.89 -12.93
CA ALA A 46 0.66 19.57 -12.48
C ALA A 46 1.04 20.44 -11.27
N GLY A 47 1.71 19.84 -10.28
CA GLY A 47 2.19 20.56 -9.08
C GLY A 47 1.16 20.78 -7.96
N THR A 48 -0.12 20.44 -8.13
CA THR A 48 -1.17 20.74 -7.12
C THR A 48 -1.29 19.71 -5.98
N GLY A 49 -0.25 18.93 -5.72
CA GLY A 49 -0.24 18.02 -4.56
C GLY A 49 -1.10 16.74 -4.67
N LYS A 50 -1.47 16.27 -5.87
CA LYS A 50 -2.25 15.02 -6.04
C LYS A 50 -1.72 13.84 -5.22
N THR A 51 -0.41 13.59 -5.30
CA THR A 51 0.27 12.53 -4.55
C THR A 51 0.14 12.73 -3.05
N TYR A 52 0.18 13.98 -2.58
CA TYR A 52 0.03 14.34 -1.17
C TYR A 52 -1.39 14.01 -0.69
N VAL A 53 -2.43 14.45 -1.41
CA VAL A 53 -3.84 14.14 -1.08
C VAL A 53 -4.12 12.64 -1.06
N VAL A 54 -3.66 11.91 -2.09
CA VAL A 54 -3.85 10.45 -2.14
C VAL A 54 -3.16 9.77 -0.95
N ALA A 55 -1.92 10.15 -0.63
CA ALA A 55 -1.21 9.58 0.50
C ALA A 55 -1.89 9.93 1.84
N ALA A 56 -2.36 11.16 2.02
CA ALA A 56 -3.05 11.62 3.22
C ALA A 56 -4.34 10.82 3.45
N TYR A 57 -5.13 10.64 2.38
CA TYR A 57 -6.36 9.85 2.46
C TYR A 57 -6.09 8.36 2.72
N VAL A 58 -5.06 7.79 2.10
CA VAL A 58 -4.65 6.40 2.37
C VAL A 58 -4.23 6.22 3.82
N SER A 59 -3.50 7.17 4.40
CA SER A 59 -3.12 7.18 5.80
C SER A 59 -4.34 7.20 6.73
N GLU A 60 -5.33 8.06 6.43
CA GLU A 60 -6.61 8.13 7.16
C GLU A 60 -7.38 6.80 7.09
N LEU A 61 -7.49 6.21 5.89
CA LEU A 61 -8.13 4.91 5.68
C LEU A 61 -7.40 3.77 6.42
N TYR A 62 -6.07 3.74 6.34
CA TYR A 62 -5.27 2.71 7.00
C TYR A 62 -5.46 2.76 8.52
N ARG A 63 -5.44 3.95 9.13
CA ARG A 63 -5.72 4.12 10.58
C ARG A 63 -7.11 3.64 10.94
N LYS A 64 -8.12 4.00 10.14
CA LYS A 64 -9.51 3.57 10.34
C LYS A 64 -9.63 2.04 10.29
N ILE A 65 -9.11 1.40 9.24
CA ILE A 65 -9.12 -0.06 9.08
C ILE A 65 -8.44 -0.74 10.27
N ARG A 66 -7.27 -0.24 10.68
CA ARG A 66 -6.52 -0.78 11.82
C ARG A 66 -7.26 -0.67 13.14
N ALA A 67 -7.92 0.46 13.39
CA ALA A 67 -8.63 0.69 14.63
C ALA A 67 -9.92 -0.14 14.73
N LEU A 68 -10.62 -0.33 13.59
CA LEU A 68 -11.79 -1.18 13.50
C LEU A 68 -11.46 -2.67 13.41
N GLN A 69 -10.16 -3.03 13.32
CA GLN A 69 -9.69 -4.39 13.03
C GLN A 69 -10.31 -5.00 11.77
N ASP A 70 -10.60 -4.13 10.80
CA ASP A 70 -11.20 -4.54 9.54
C ASP A 70 -10.16 -5.23 8.64
N ARG A 71 -10.64 -6.07 7.72
CA ARG A 71 -9.82 -6.84 6.77
C ARG A 71 -9.84 -6.25 5.37
N GLU A 72 -10.25 -4.99 5.25
CA GLU A 72 -10.23 -4.26 3.99
C GLU A 72 -8.81 -4.08 3.43
N LEU A 73 -8.72 -4.07 2.10
CA LEU A 73 -7.50 -3.89 1.35
C LEU A 73 -7.54 -2.55 0.61
N ILE A 74 -6.56 -1.69 0.87
CA ILE A 74 -6.31 -0.48 0.11
C ILE A 74 -5.40 -0.81 -1.07
N VAL A 75 -5.92 -0.64 -2.28
CA VAL A 75 -5.17 -0.84 -3.52
C VAL A 75 -4.82 0.50 -4.13
N ILE A 76 -3.54 0.72 -4.38
CA ILE A 76 -3.05 1.96 -5.00
C ILE A 76 -2.34 1.60 -6.29
N THR A 77 -2.77 2.22 -7.38
CA THR A 77 -2.17 2.00 -8.69
C THR A 77 -1.80 3.30 -9.38
N ALA A 78 -0.76 3.23 -10.22
CA ALA A 78 -0.36 4.33 -11.09
C ALA A 78 0.28 3.79 -12.38
N PRO A 79 0.35 4.60 -13.46
CA PRO A 79 0.91 4.16 -14.74
C PRO A 79 2.41 3.82 -14.69
N THR A 80 3.18 4.43 -13.77
CA THR A 80 4.64 4.29 -13.70
C THR A 80 5.12 3.91 -12.31
N ASN A 81 6.23 3.17 -12.23
CA ASN A 81 6.86 2.83 -10.94
C ASN A 81 7.25 4.09 -10.15
N LEU A 82 7.68 5.15 -10.84
CA LEU A 82 8.04 6.42 -10.19
C LEU A 82 6.82 7.06 -9.50
N ALA A 83 5.64 7.03 -10.15
CA ALA A 83 4.43 7.54 -9.52
C ALA A 83 4.03 6.73 -8.28
N VAL A 84 4.09 5.39 -8.36
CA VAL A 84 3.86 4.50 -7.20
C VAL A 84 4.85 4.79 -6.07
N GLN A 85 6.13 4.94 -6.41
CA GLN A 85 7.18 5.25 -5.44
C GLN A 85 6.98 6.62 -4.78
N ASN A 86 6.52 7.62 -5.53
CA ASN A 86 6.21 8.93 -4.95
C ASN A 86 5.04 8.83 -3.96
N VAL A 87 4.02 8.00 -4.23
CA VAL A 87 2.91 7.80 -3.29
C VAL A 87 3.39 7.07 -2.03
N ILE A 88 4.11 5.95 -2.14
CA ILE A 88 4.59 5.22 -0.96
C ILE A 88 5.55 6.05 -0.11
N LYS A 89 6.40 6.88 -0.72
CA LYS A 89 7.26 7.82 0.01
C LYS A 89 6.43 8.78 0.87
N ARG A 90 5.35 9.34 0.31
CA ARG A 90 4.44 10.22 1.06
C ARG A 90 3.67 9.48 2.16
N ILE A 91 3.21 8.26 1.90
CA ILE A 91 2.57 7.43 2.93
C ILE A 91 3.54 7.17 4.08
N CYS A 92 4.80 6.83 3.81
CA CYS A 92 5.80 6.61 4.87
C CYS A 92 6.09 7.89 5.68
N GLN A 93 6.01 9.07 5.07
CA GLN A 93 6.14 10.34 5.79
C GLN A 93 4.99 10.56 6.78
N PHE A 94 3.76 10.17 6.41
CA PHE A 94 2.59 10.29 7.27
C PHE A 94 2.47 9.14 8.28
N GLU A 95 2.94 7.96 7.91
CA GLU A 95 2.85 6.72 8.66
C GLU A 95 4.22 6.00 8.72
N PRO A 96 5.21 6.56 9.43
CA PRO A 96 6.56 5.98 9.50
C PRO A 96 6.58 4.62 10.22
N THR A 97 5.51 4.31 10.97
CA THR A 97 5.39 3.13 11.83
C THR A 97 4.60 1.99 11.21
N ILE A 98 4.20 2.04 9.92
CA ILE A 98 3.52 0.91 9.27
C ILE A 98 4.40 -0.35 9.39
N PRO A 99 3.90 -1.44 10.03
CA PRO A 99 4.67 -2.66 10.19
C PRO A 99 5.01 -3.30 8.85
N VAL A 100 6.19 -3.93 8.77
CA VAL A 100 6.56 -4.72 7.60
C VAL A 100 5.54 -5.83 7.38
N GLY A 101 5.04 -5.94 6.15
CA GLY A 101 3.97 -6.87 5.78
C GLY A 101 2.55 -6.31 5.80
N GLU A 102 2.31 -5.16 6.45
CA GLU A 102 1.02 -4.46 6.34
C GLU A 102 0.95 -3.59 5.08
N MET A 103 2.10 -3.27 4.52
CA MET A 103 2.21 -2.63 3.21
C MET A 103 3.13 -3.44 2.31
N LEU A 104 2.71 -3.60 1.05
CA LEU A 104 3.44 -4.36 0.04
C LEU A 104 3.57 -3.54 -1.25
N LEU A 105 4.80 -3.36 -1.71
CA LEU A 105 5.12 -2.76 -3.00
C LEU A 105 5.40 -3.84 -4.04
N LEU A 106 4.54 -3.91 -5.03
CA LEU A 106 4.66 -4.76 -6.21
C LEU A 106 5.44 -4.01 -7.29
N GLN A 107 6.67 -4.45 -7.53
CA GLN A 107 7.55 -3.91 -8.56
C GLN A 107 8.24 -5.05 -9.29
N SER A 108 8.49 -4.92 -10.59
CA SER A 108 9.27 -5.93 -11.32
C SER A 108 10.74 -5.86 -10.91
N ALA A 109 11.43 -7.01 -10.96
CA ALA A 109 12.88 -7.05 -10.76
C ALA A 109 13.65 -6.13 -11.72
N VAL A 110 13.12 -5.89 -12.93
CA VAL A 110 13.71 -4.97 -13.91
C VAL A 110 13.61 -3.53 -13.43
N ALA A 111 12.42 -3.13 -12.96
CA ALA A 111 12.20 -1.78 -12.46
C ALA A 111 13.02 -1.52 -11.19
N GLU A 112 13.19 -2.51 -10.31
CA GLU A 112 14.06 -2.38 -9.13
C GLU A 112 15.53 -2.19 -9.51
N LYS A 113 16.01 -2.78 -10.61
CA LYS A 113 17.38 -2.55 -11.08
C LYS A 113 17.58 -1.17 -11.69
N LEU A 114 16.60 -0.71 -12.47
CA LEU A 114 16.67 0.59 -13.13
C LEU A 114 16.58 1.73 -12.11
N TYR A 115 15.81 1.55 -11.05
CA TYR A 115 15.71 2.50 -9.97
C TYR A 115 15.60 1.76 -8.62
N PRO A 116 16.75 1.42 -8.00
CA PRO A 116 16.76 0.71 -6.73
C PRO A 116 16.25 1.55 -5.57
N GLY A 117 16.19 2.88 -5.71
CA GLY A 117 16.01 3.81 -4.60
C GLY A 117 17.28 3.95 -3.77
N GLU A 118 17.33 4.92 -2.87
CA GLU A 118 18.46 5.05 -1.94
C GLU A 118 18.28 4.09 -0.75
N PRO A 119 19.33 3.39 -0.28
CA PRO A 119 19.19 2.42 0.81
C PRO A 119 18.59 2.97 2.11
N SER A 120 18.70 4.28 2.32
CA SER A 120 18.14 5.05 3.44
C SER A 120 16.62 5.23 3.35
N GLU A 121 16.01 5.01 2.18
CA GLU A 121 14.59 5.28 2.01
C GLU A 121 13.73 4.22 2.69
N GLU A 122 12.90 4.65 3.65
CA GLU A 122 12.09 3.75 4.48
C GLU A 122 11.19 2.82 3.66
N TRP A 123 10.65 3.29 2.55
CA TRP A 123 9.72 2.53 1.72
C TRP A 123 10.34 1.26 1.11
N GLN A 124 11.67 1.17 1.05
CA GLN A 124 12.36 0.00 0.52
C GLN A 124 12.00 -1.29 1.27
N ARG A 125 11.66 -1.21 2.57
CA ARG A 125 11.31 -2.37 3.40
C ARG A 125 10.05 -3.10 2.95
N TYR A 126 9.19 -2.42 2.17
CA TYR A 126 7.92 -2.98 1.68
C TYR A 126 8.04 -3.67 0.32
N LYS A 127 9.23 -3.69 -0.31
CA LYS A 127 9.47 -4.54 -1.48
C LYS A 127 9.35 -6.00 -1.07
N LEU A 128 8.74 -6.85 -1.91
CA LEU A 128 8.51 -8.27 -1.61
C LEU A 128 9.76 -9.02 -1.11
N ALA A 129 10.93 -8.81 -1.74
CA ALA A 129 12.18 -9.45 -1.30
C ALA A 129 12.64 -8.95 0.09
N ASN A 130 12.50 -7.66 0.36
CA ASN A 130 12.90 -7.08 1.65
C ASN A 130 11.93 -7.47 2.76
N THR A 131 10.64 -7.59 2.45
CA THR A 131 9.62 -8.12 3.36
C THR A 131 9.91 -9.58 3.74
N LEU A 132 10.26 -10.43 2.77
CA LEU A 132 10.65 -11.81 3.07
C LEU A 132 11.96 -11.89 3.86
N LYS A 133 12.95 -11.05 3.53
CA LYS A 133 14.21 -10.96 4.28
C LYS A 133 13.97 -10.53 5.73
N PHE A 134 13.04 -9.60 5.95
CA PHE A 134 12.59 -9.24 7.29
C PHE A 134 11.99 -10.44 8.01
N TYR A 135 11.06 -11.18 7.40
CA TYR A 135 10.50 -12.39 8.01
C TYR A 135 11.52 -13.48 8.31
N GLN A 136 12.55 -13.64 7.48
CA GLN A 136 13.66 -14.56 7.76
C GLN A 136 14.47 -14.12 8.99
N LYS A 137 14.69 -12.81 9.14
CA LYS A 137 15.39 -12.25 10.31
C LYS A 137 14.56 -12.41 11.59
N GLU A 138 13.24 -12.30 11.49
CA GLU A 138 12.30 -12.56 12.59
C GLU A 138 12.02 -14.07 12.81
N GLU A 139 12.79 -14.95 12.15
CA GLU A 139 12.69 -16.41 12.29
C GLU A 139 11.29 -16.99 12.03
N ILE A 140 10.49 -16.35 11.16
CA ILE A 140 9.16 -16.85 10.80
C ILE A 140 9.31 -18.15 10.00
N PRO A 141 8.74 -19.29 10.46
CA PRO A 141 8.99 -20.61 9.87
C PRO A 141 8.75 -20.70 8.36
N GLU A 142 7.66 -20.09 7.86
CA GLU A 142 7.32 -20.09 6.45
C GLU A 142 8.36 -19.35 5.58
N ALA A 143 9.01 -18.32 6.13
CA ALA A 143 10.00 -17.53 5.42
C ALA A 143 11.38 -18.21 5.34
N LEU A 144 11.67 -19.19 6.21
CA LEU A 144 12.94 -19.92 6.25
C LEU A 144 13.05 -20.99 5.13
N CYS A 145 12.06 -21.10 4.25
CA CYS A 145 12.07 -22.09 3.19
C CYS A 145 13.01 -21.73 2.03
N SER A 146 13.46 -22.74 1.29
CA SER A 146 14.36 -22.58 0.15
C SER A 146 13.78 -21.72 -0.98
N LEU A 147 12.44 -21.62 -1.08
CA LEU A 147 11.78 -20.75 -2.05
C LEU A 147 12.07 -19.27 -1.77
N ALA A 148 11.92 -18.84 -0.51
CA ALA A 148 12.17 -17.46 -0.10
C ALA A 148 13.66 -17.12 -0.21
N THR A 149 14.55 -17.97 0.31
CA THR A 149 16.01 -17.77 0.25
C THR A 149 16.50 -17.61 -1.18
N ARG A 150 16.13 -18.54 -2.07
CA ARG A 150 16.51 -18.46 -3.49
C ARG A 150 15.97 -17.21 -4.15
N TYR A 151 14.73 -16.82 -3.86
CA TYR A 151 14.15 -15.60 -4.43
C TYR A 151 14.92 -14.35 -3.99
N ILE A 152 15.23 -14.20 -2.70
CA ILE A 152 15.98 -13.05 -2.18
C ILE A 152 17.37 -12.95 -2.83
N GLU A 153 18.09 -14.09 -2.96
CA GLU A 153 19.43 -14.13 -3.54
C GLU A 153 19.46 -13.94 -5.07
N GLN A 154 18.42 -14.39 -5.77
CA GLN A 154 18.40 -14.50 -7.23
C GLN A 154 17.55 -13.42 -7.90
N ARG A 155 16.77 -12.60 -7.15
CA ARG A 155 15.93 -11.55 -7.74
C ARG A 155 16.70 -10.58 -8.64
N ALA A 156 17.96 -10.30 -8.31
CA ALA A 156 18.84 -9.46 -9.13
C ALA A 156 19.50 -10.20 -10.31
N LYS A 157 19.41 -11.53 -10.42
CA LYS A 157 20.00 -12.31 -11.50
C LYS A 157 18.94 -12.54 -12.58
N ARG A 158 19.03 -11.77 -13.68
CA ARG A 158 18.15 -11.89 -14.84
C ARG A 158 18.58 -13.15 -15.61
N ASP A 159 18.11 -14.33 -15.21
CA ASP A 159 18.45 -15.59 -15.88
C ASP A 159 17.42 -15.99 -16.96
N GLY A 160 16.47 -15.11 -17.26
CA GLY A 160 15.40 -15.35 -18.23
C GLY A 160 14.35 -16.37 -17.74
N ARG A 161 14.47 -16.88 -16.50
CA ARG A 161 13.47 -17.77 -15.93
C ARG A 161 12.31 -16.94 -15.40
N LYS A 162 11.09 -17.36 -15.72
CA LYS A 162 9.89 -16.96 -14.96
C LYS A 162 10.10 -17.44 -13.53
N TYR A 163 10.77 -16.66 -12.69
CA TYR A 163 10.77 -16.96 -11.27
C TYR A 163 9.33 -16.99 -10.81
N LYS A 164 9.09 -17.83 -9.81
CA LYS A 164 7.79 -18.12 -9.23
C LYS A 164 7.28 -16.91 -8.43
N GLU A 165 7.30 -15.70 -9.00
CA GLU A 165 6.89 -14.45 -8.33
C GLU A 165 5.50 -14.61 -7.72
N GLY A 166 4.56 -15.22 -8.43
CA GLY A 166 3.24 -15.58 -7.87
C GLY A 166 3.34 -16.50 -6.64
N ARG A 167 4.14 -17.57 -6.67
CA ARG A 167 4.29 -18.45 -5.49
C ARG A 167 4.98 -17.77 -4.32
N VAL A 168 5.94 -16.88 -4.60
CA VAL A 168 6.66 -16.11 -3.59
C VAL A 168 5.75 -15.05 -2.99
N LEU A 169 4.92 -14.40 -3.80
CA LEU A 169 3.87 -13.51 -3.36
C LEU A 169 2.87 -14.27 -2.47
N MET A 170 2.36 -15.42 -2.92
CA MET A 170 1.46 -16.24 -2.10
C MET A 170 2.09 -16.69 -0.78
N LEU A 171 3.41 -16.94 -0.76
CA LEU A 171 4.14 -17.22 0.48
C LEU A 171 4.12 -16.01 1.43
N ALA A 172 4.42 -14.81 0.92
CA ALA A 172 4.37 -13.59 1.73
C ALA A 172 2.95 -13.30 2.26
N LEU A 173 1.92 -13.47 1.42
CA LEU A 173 0.51 -13.28 1.80
C LEU A 173 0.02 -14.32 2.81
N LYS A 174 0.61 -15.53 2.81
CA LYS A 174 0.34 -16.56 3.83
C LYS A 174 0.91 -16.16 5.19
N ILE A 175 2.08 -15.52 5.22
CA ILE A 175 2.71 -15.05 6.45
C ILE A 175 1.92 -13.88 7.04
N LYS A 176 1.67 -12.84 6.23
CA LYS A 176 0.89 -11.67 6.63
C LYS A 176 0.12 -11.11 5.46
N LYS A 177 -1.18 -10.88 5.67
CA LYS A 177 -2.02 -10.19 4.70
C LYS A 177 -1.77 -8.67 4.79
N PRO A 178 -1.38 -8.01 3.69
CA PRO A 178 -1.19 -6.57 3.68
C PRO A 178 -2.54 -5.85 3.73
N THR A 179 -2.56 -4.71 4.40
CA THR A 179 -3.67 -3.73 4.36
C THR A 179 -3.51 -2.79 3.17
N ILE A 180 -2.27 -2.51 2.75
CA ILE A 180 -1.98 -1.61 1.63
C ILE A 180 -1.16 -2.36 0.58
N VAL A 181 -1.62 -2.37 -0.66
CA VAL A 181 -0.86 -2.90 -1.80
C VAL A 181 -0.70 -1.82 -2.85
N LEU A 182 0.54 -1.57 -3.26
CA LEU A 182 0.88 -0.58 -4.25
C LEU A 182 1.60 -1.22 -5.43
N GLY A 183 1.33 -0.77 -6.65
CA GLY A 183 2.00 -1.27 -7.83
C GLY A 183 1.54 -0.56 -9.10
N THR A 184 2.21 -0.80 -10.21
CA THR A 184 1.67 -0.34 -11.50
C THR A 184 0.40 -1.10 -11.84
N GLU A 185 -0.43 -0.54 -12.71
CA GLU A 185 -1.71 -1.14 -13.11
C GLU A 185 -1.56 -2.61 -13.56
N PRO A 186 -0.56 -2.99 -14.40
CA PRO A 186 -0.35 -4.40 -14.74
C PRO A 186 0.01 -5.29 -13.54
N MET A 187 0.76 -4.75 -12.56
CA MET A 187 1.16 -5.52 -11.37
C MET A 187 -0.02 -5.76 -10.43
N ILE A 188 -0.81 -4.72 -10.18
CA ILE A 188 -2.02 -4.81 -9.37
C ILE A 188 -3.03 -5.76 -10.03
N THR A 189 -3.24 -5.64 -11.33
CA THR A 189 -4.16 -6.53 -12.06
C THR A 189 -3.72 -7.99 -11.91
N ASN A 190 -2.43 -8.29 -12.11
CA ASN A 190 -1.89 -9.64 -11.92
C ASN A 190 -1.96 -10.13 -10.46
N PHE A 191 -1.93 -9.22 -9.49
CA PHE A 191 -2.09 -9.54 -8.07
C PHE A 191 -3.53 -9.92 -7.73
N LEU A 192 -4.51 -9.15 -8.24
CA LEU A 192 -5.94 -9.38 -7.98
C LEU A 192 -6.51 -10.62 -8.70
N MET A 193 -5.84 -11.11 -9.73
CA MET A 193 -6.24 -12.30 -10.48
C MET A 193 -5.70 -13.62 -9.90
N GLN A 194 -4.92 -13.59 -8.82
CA GLN A 194 -4.35 -14.77 -8.14
C GLN A 194 -5.25 -15.25 -7.00
#